data_AF-A0A7C7SGA6-F1
#
_entry.id   AF-A0A7C7SGA6-F1
#
_cell.length_a   1.000
_cell.length_b   1.000
_cell.length_c   1.000
_cell.angle_alpha   90.00
_cell.angle_beta   90.00
_cell.angle_gamma   90.00
#
_symmetry.space_group_name_H-M   'P 1'
#
loop_
_entity.id
_entity.type
_entity.pdbx_description
1 polymer ?
#
loop_
_entity_poly.entity_id
_entity_poly.type
_entity_poly.pdbx_seq_one_letter_code
_entity_poly.pdbx_strand_id
1 'polypeptide(L)'
;MSGRTAFLSRALTVFLSTVERGGNALPHPGTLFAILAGVIVLVSAVAARTGIEVVHPGTGELIQPVSLATVAGLHRILTEMVTNFTSFAPLGTVL
;
A
#
# COMPACT_ATOMS: atom_id res chain seq x y z
N MET A 1 -26.01 40.14 5.48
CA MET A 1 -25.01 39.33 4.74
C MET A 1 -24.11 38.45 5.66
N SER A 2 -24.59 37.99 6.84
CA SER A 2 -23.74 37.32 7.84
C SER A 2 -23.98 35.79 7.99
N GLY A 3 -25.19 35.29 7.75
CA GLY A 3 -25.50 33.86 7.94
C GLY A 3 -24.80 32.90 6.98
N ARG A 4 -24.54 33.34 5.73
CA ARG A 4 -23.94 32.49 4.70
C ARG A 4 -22.43 32.28 4.91
N THR A 5 -21.73 33.29 5.42
CA THR A 5 -20.31 33.20 5.76
C THR A 5 -20.06 32.37 7.02
N ALA A 6 -20.95 32.45 8.03
CA ALA A 6 -20.87 31.64 9.24
C ALA A 6 -21.09 30.13 8.99
N PHE A 7 -21.98 29.78 8.05
CA PHE A 7 -22.18 28.39 7.64
C PHE A 7 -20.94 27.84 6.90
N LEU A 8 -20.39 28.60 5.96
CA LEU A 8 -19.20 28.19 5.20
C LEU A 8 -17.96 28.05 6.09
N SER A 9 -17.73 28.97 7.03
CA SER A 9 -16.61 28.86 7.97
C SER A 9 -16.72 27.62 8.85
N ARG A 10 -17.91 27.30 9.36
CA ARG A 10 -18.13 26.09 10.17
C ARG A 10 -17.90 24.81 9.37
N ALA A 11 -18.41 24.74 8.13
CA ALA A 11 -18.17 23.60 7.25
C ALA A 11 -16.67 23.41 6.95
N LEU A 12 -15.96 24.52 6.67
CA LEU A 12 -14.51 24.50 6.46
C LEU A 12 -13.75 24.06 7.71
N THR A 13 -14.11 24.54 8.90
CA THR A 13 -13.47 24.11 10.16
C THR A 13 -13.67 22.62 10.41
N VAL A 14 -14.88 22.09 10.18
CA VAL A 14 -15.14 20.64 10.32
C VAL A 14 -14.31 19.85 9.33
N PHE A 15 -14.25 20.28 8.06
CA PHE A 15 -13.42 19.66 7.04
C PHE A 15 -11.93 19.65 7.43
N LEU A 16 -11.37 20.82 7.75
CA LEU A 16 -9.96 20.96 8.13
C LEU A 16 -9.64 20.15 9.40
N SER A 17 -10.51 20.15 10.40
CA SER A 17 -10.32 19.33 11.61
C SER A 17 -10.33 17.83 11.32
N THR A 18 -11.06 17.39 10.29
CA THR A 18 -11.07 15.99 9.88
C THR A 18 -9.76 15.64 9.16
N VAL A 19 -9.30 16.50 8.26
CA VAL A 19 -8.01 16.33 7.56
C VAL A 19 -6.85 16.32 8.54
N GLU A 20 -6.81 17.26 9.49
CA GLU A 20 -5.76 17.34 10.52
C GLU A 20 -5.71 16.07 11.37
N ARG A 21 -6.87 15.59 11.84
CA ARG A 21 -6.94 14.33 12.60
C ARG A 21 -6.49 13.14 11.76
N GLY A 22 -6.88 13.09 10.49
CA GLY A 22 -6.43 12.04 9.57
C GLY A 22 -4.92 12.07 9.34
N GLY A 23 -4.34 13.25 9.13
CA GLY A 23 -2.90 13.45 8.96
C GLY A 23 -2.11 13.06 10.21
N ASN A 24 -2.59 13.45 11.39
CA ASN A 24 -1.93 13.13 12.66
C ASN A 24 -2.07 11.65 13.06
N ALA A 25 -3.05 10.94 12.52
CA ALA A 25 -3.25 9.51 12.77
C ALA A 25 -2.35 8.61 11.93
N LEU A 26 -1.76 9.13 10.84
CA LEU A 26 -0.88 8.33 9.99
C LEU A 26 0.44 8.03 10.72
N PRO A 27 0.85 6.75 10.79
CA PRO A 27 2.14 6.41 11.38
C PRO A 27 3.28 6.94 10.49
N HIS A 28 4.49 7.02 11.07
CA HIS A 28 5.70 7.37 10.32
C HIS A 28 5.77 6.55 9.02
N PRO A 29 6.14 7.16 7.87
CA PRO A 29 6.08 6.47 6.57
C PRO A 29 6.76 5.10 6.54
N GLY A 30 7.91 4.94 7.20
CA GLY A 30 8.59 3.65 7.30
C GLY A 30 7.76 2.56 8.01
N THR A 31 7.03 2.93 9.07
CA THR A 31 6.12 2.03 9.78
C THR A 31 4.92 1.68 8.91
N LEU A 32 4.39 2.64 8.16
CA LEU A 32 3.32 2.42 7.20
C LEU A 32 3.73 1.37 6.15
N PHE A 33 4.91 1.51 5.55
CA PHE A 33 5.43 0.53 4.59
C PHE A 33 5.67 -0.85 5.21
N ALA A 34 6.18 -0.92 6.44
CA ALA A 34 6.35 -2.18 7.15
C ALA A 34 5.00 -2.89 7.39
N ILE A 35 3.96 -2.13 7.78
CA ILE A 35 2.60 -2.65 7.93
C ILE A 35 2.09 -3.16 6.58
N LEU A 36 2.19 -2.36 5.51
CA LEU A 36 1.75 -2.77 4.17
C LEU A 36 2.48 -4.02 3.68
N ALA A 37 3.79 -4.12 3.89
CA ALA A 37 4.57 -5.30 3.52
C ALA A 37 4.07 -6.56 4.26
N GLY A 38 3.83 -6.46 5.57
CA GLY A 38 3.24 -7.55 6.35
C GLY A 38 1.83 -7.92 5.88
N VAL A 39 0.99 -6.93 5.59
CA VAL A 39 -0.35 -7.14 5.04
C VAL A 39 -0.30 -7.88 3.71
N ILE A 40 0.62 -7.54 2.80
CA ILE A 40 0.77 -8.23 1.52
C ILE A 40 1.17 -9.69 1.69
N VAL A 41 2.01 -10.02 2.66
CA VAL A 41 2.33 -11.44 2.97
C VAL A 41 1.04 -12.19 3.35
N LEU A 42 0.19 -11.61 4.19
CA LEU A 42 -1.08 -12.23 4.59
C LEU A 42 -2.09 -12.32 3.44
N VAL A 43 -2.28 -11.22 2.69
CA VAL A 43 -3.23 -11.15 1.57
C VAL A 43 -2.83 -12.14 0.47
N SER A 44 -1.55 -12.25 0.15
CA SER A 44 -1.05 -13.21 -0.85
C SER A 44 -1.34 -14.65 -0.46
N ALA A 45 -1.26 -14.97 0.84
CA ALA A 45 -1.56 -16.31 1.35
C ALA A 45 -3.05 -16.66 1.28
N VAL A 46 -3.93 -15.68 1.52
CA VAL A 46 -5.38 -15.87 1.37
C VAL A 46 -5.74 -15.99 -0.10
N ALA A 47 -5.28 -15.08 -0.95
CA ALA A 47 -5.60 -15.06 -2.38
C ALA A 47 -5.11 -16.32 -3.12
N ALA A 48 -3.95 -16.86 -2.77
CA ALA A 48 -3.45 -18.10 -3.37
C ALA A 48 -4.29 -19.34 -3.01
N ARG A 49 -5.10 -19.28 -1.95
CA ARG A 49 -5.96 -20.40 -1.52
C ARG A 49 -7.36 -20.36 -2.13
N THR A 50 -7.78 -19.23 -2.70
CA THR A 50 -9.13 -19.08 -3.26
C THR A 50 -9.25 -19.64 -4.67
N GLY A 51 -8.14 -20.00 -5.34
CA GLY A 51 -8.15 -20.47 -6.72
C GLY A 51 -8.59 -19.40 -7.73
N ILE A 52 -8.42 -18.12 -7.40
CA ILE A 52 -8.77 -17.01 -8.29
C ILE A 52 -7.69 -16.89 -9.35
N GLU A 53 -8.11 -16.73 -10.60
CA GLU A 53 -7.23 -16.57 -11.75
C GLU A 53 -7.78 -15.49 -12.67
N VAL A 54 -6.89 -14.78 -13.36
CA VAL A 54 -7.25 -13.70 -14.29
C VAL A 54 -6.43 -13.83 -15.57
N VAL A 55 -7.08 -13.64 -16.72
CA VAL A 55 -6.39 -13.61 -18.01
C VAL A 55 -5.70 -12.25 -18.20
N HIS A 56 -4.41 -12.26 -18.49
CA HIS A 56 -3.64 -11.07 -18.79
C HIS A 56 -4.16 -10.40 -20.07
N PRO A 57 -4.58 -9.12 -20.06
CA PRO A 57 -5.22 -8.48 -21.23
C PRO A 57 -4.27 -8.28 -22.42
N GLY A 58 -2.97 -8.13 -22.16
CA GLY A 58 -1.94 -8.03 -23.21
C GLY A 58 -1.43 -9.36 -23.79
N THR A 59 -1.15 -10.38 -22.96
CA THR A 59 -0.51 -11.63 -23.41
C THR A 59 -1.49 -12.79 -23.58
N GLY A 60 -2.68 -12.73 -22.97
CA GLY A 60 -3.64 -13.83 -22.95
C GLY A 60 -3.29 -14.97 -21.98
N GLU A 61 -2.20 -14.83 -21.21
CA GLU A 61 -1.78 -15.84 -20.23
C GLU A 61 -2.65 -15.80 -18.96
N LEU A 62 -2.81 -16.95 -18.31
CA LEU A 62 -3.46 -17.05 -17.01
C LEU A 62 -2.50 -16.59 -15.91
N ILE A 63 -2.93 -15.61 -15.10
CA ILE A 63 -2.22 -15.11 -13.93
C ILE A 63 -2.88 -15.67 -12.69
N GLN A 64 -2.07 -16.23 -11.79
CA GLN A 64 -2.49 -16.73 -10.49
C GLN A 64 -1.77 -15.99 -9.34
N PRO A 65 -2.44 -15.73 -8.20
CA PRO A 65 -1.79 -15.20 -7.01
C PRO A 65 -0.72 -16.17 -6.47
N VAL A 66 0.42 -15.62 -6.08
CA VAL A 66 1.52 -16.40 -5.46
C VAL A 66 1.60 -16.06 -3.98
N SER A 67 1.54 -17.08 -3.11
CA SER A 67 1.67 -16.90 -1.67
C SER A 67 3.12 -16.66 -1.24
N LEU A 68 3.34 -15.53 -0.57
CA LEU A 68 4.63 -15.21 0.06
C LEU A 68 4.81 -15.91 1.42
N ALA A 69 3.73 -16.36 2.05
CA ALA A 69 3.75 -17.11 3.31
C ALA A 69 4.05 -18.61 3.09
N THR A 70 5.07 -18.89 2.29
CA THR A 70 5.58 -20.25 1.98
C THR A 70 7.10 -20.26 2.13
N VAL A 71 7.72 -21.43 2.18
CA VAL A 71 9.20 -21.53 2.23
C VAL A 71 9.82 -20.86 1.00
N ALA A 72 9.27 -21.10 -0.19
CA ALA A 72 9.73 -20.45 -1.42
C ALA A 72 9.50 -18.93 -1.40
N GLY A 73 8.35 -18.48 -0.89
CA GLY A 73 8.04 -17.05 -0.74
C GLY A 73 8.97 -16.34 0.24
N LEU A 74 9.27 -16.96 1.38
CA LEU A 74 10.23 -16.43 2.35
C LEU A 74 11.65 -16.38 1.77
N HIS A 75 12.07 -17.44 1.08
CA HIS A 75 13.35 -17.47 0.39
C HIS A 75 13.45 -16.30 -0.60
N ARG A 76 12.41 -16.11 -1.43
CA ARG A 76 12.33 -14.98 -2.37
C ARG A 76 12.47 -13.63 -1.67
N ILE A 77 11.73 -13.40 -0.57
CA ILE A 77 11.82 -12.16 0.20
C ILE A 77 13.26 -11.91 0.64
N LEU A 78 13.93 -12.92 1.21
CA LEU A 78 15.28 -12.78 1.74
C LEU A 78 16.33 -12.58 0.64
N THR A 79 16.22 -13.28 -0.48
CA THR A 79 17.21 -13.21 -1.57
C THR A 79 17.06 -11.95 -2.42
N GLU A 80 15.83 -11.47 -2.61
CA GLU A 80 15.56 -10.30 -3.47
C GLU A 80 15.57 -8.98 -2.69
N MET A 81 15.55 -8.99 -1.35
CA MET A 81 15.40 -7.79 -0.52
C MET A 81 16.37 -6.66 -0.88
N VAL A 82 17.66 -6.98 -0.94
CA VAL A 82 18.72 -5.98 -1.20
C VAL A 82 18.60 -5.46 -2.62
N THR A 83 18.43 -6.35 -3.60
CA THR A 83 18.26 -5.98 -5.01
C THR A 83 17.04 -5.11 -5.22
N ASN A 84 15.91 -5.44 -4.60
CA ASN A 84 14.67 -4.64 -4.69
C ASN A 84 14.86 -3.24 -4.08
N PHE A 85 15.63 -3.13 -2.99
CA PHE A 85 15.95 -1.83 -2.39
C PHE A 85 16.90 -1.00 -3.27
N THR A 86 17.99 -1.59 -3.76
CA THR A 86 19.03 -0.85 -4.52
C THR A 86 18.63 -0.53 -5.96
N SER A 87 17.75 -1.35 -6.57
CA SER A 87 17.25 -1.12 -7.93
C SER A 87 16.03 -0.19 -8.00
N PHE A 88 15.51 0.27 -6.86
CA PHE A 88 14.37 1.18 -6.85
C PHE A 88 14.79 2.52 -7.45
N ALA A 89 14.32 2.80 -8.67
CA ALA A 89 14.77 3.93 -9.49
C ALA A 89 14.83 5.29 -8.76
N PRO A 90 13.88 5.66 -7.88
CA PRO A 90 13.95 6.91 -7.13
C PRO A 90 15.08 7.01 -6.10
N LEU A 91 15.67 5.88 -5.66
CA LEU A 91 16.81 5.87 -4.72
C LEU A 91 18.15 6.06 -5.44
N GLY A 92 18.28 5.55 -6.66
CA GLY A 92 19.52 5.61 -7.44
C GLY A 92 19.90 7.02 -7.91
N THR A 93 18.96 7.96 -7.94
CA THR A 93 19.23 9.37 -8.32
C THR A 93 19.60 10.26 -7.13
N VAL A 94 19.46 9.76 -5.89
CA VAL A 94 19.56 10.56 -4.65
C VAL A 94 20.76 10.16 -3.78
N LEU A 95 21.31 8.95 -3.99
CA LEU A 95 22.56 8.48 -3.38
C LEU A 95 23.76 8.78 -4.29
#